data_AF-A0A431VQ39-F1
#
_entry.id   AF-A0A431VQ39-F1
#
_cell.length_a   1.000
_cell.length_b   1.000
_cell.length_c   1.000
_cell.angle_alpha   90.00
_cell.angle_beta   90.00
_cell.angle_gamma   90.00
#
_symmetry.space_group_name_H-M   'P 1'
#
loop_
_entity.id
_entity.type
_entity.pdbx_description
1 polymer ?
#
loop_
_entity_poly.entity_id
_entity_poly.type
_entity_poly.pdbx_seq_one_letter_code
_entity_poly.pdbx_strand_id
1 'polypeptide(L)' 'MTGSGKSAHWGGKRTGAGRPKSPNVTVRLSIPREVWAMVQADAERSGHSAETEAVRVLTDHVTAPLFRK' A
#
# COMPACT_ATOMS: atom_id res chain seq x y z
N MET A 1 -32.22 -53.09 11.12
CA MET A 1 -31.49 -52.18 10.21
C MET A 1 -31.92 -50.75 10.50
N THR A 2 -31.28 -50.07 11.45
CA THR A 2 -31.57 -48.67 11.77
C THR A 2 -30.39 -47.82 11.29
N GLY A 3 -30.49 -47.36 10.04
CA GLY A 3 -29.48 -46.50 9.41
C GLY A 3 -29.52 -45.10 10.01
N SER A 4 -28.51 -44.78 10.81
CA SER A 4 -28.22 -43.44 11.33
C SER A 4 -28.01 -42.46 10.16
N GLY A 5 -29.00 -41.59 9.93
CA GLY A 5 -28.89 -40.47 9.00
C GLY A 5 -27.97 -39.40 9.56
N LYS A 6 -26.66 -39.50 9.29
CA LYS A 6 -25.70 -38.43 9.61
C LYS A 6 -25.97 -37.25 8.68
N SER A 7 -26.52 -36.17 9.22
CA SER A 7 -26.71 -34.90 8.51
C SER A 7 -25.35 -34.33 8.10
N ALA A 8 -25.12 -34.25 6.79
CA ALA A 8 -23.88 -33.71 6.25
C ALA A 8 -23.79 -32.20 6.53
N HIS A 9 -22.92 -31.82 7.45
CA HIS A 9 -22.67 -30.43 7.84
C HIS A 9 -21.76 -29.75 6.81
N TRP A 10 -22.35 -29.23 5.72
CA TRP A 10 -21.64 -28.50 4.66
C TRP A 10 -21.37 -27.02 4.97
N GLY A 11 -21.56 -26.58 6.21
CA GLY A 11 -21.53 -25.18 6.62
C GLY A 11 -20.42 -24.85 7.62
N GLY A 12 -19.15 -25.11 7.27
CA GLY A 12 -18.01 -24.59 8.04
C GLY A 12 -17.83 -23.09 7.83
N LYS A 13 -17.37 -22.36 8.85
CA LYS A 13 -17.01 -20.93 8.72
C LYS A 13 -16.00 -20.78 7.59
N ARG A 14 -16.39 -20.11 6.50
CA ARG A 14 -15.47 -19.74 5.43
C ARG A 14 -14.58 -18.62 5.98
N THR A 15 -13.43 -18.99 6.55
CA THR A 15 -12.31 -18.07 6.64
C THR A 15 -11.94 -17.75 5.19
N GLY A 16 -12.42 -16.61 4.68
CA GLY A 16 -11.98 -16.12 3.38
C GLY A 16 -10.46 -16.18 3.38
N ALA A 17 -9.87 -16.78 2.34
CA ALA A 17 -8.42 -16.76 2.16
C ALA A 17 -8.00 -15.29 2.20
N GLY A 18 -7.47 -14.85 3.34
CA GLY A 18 -7.16 -13.45 3.57
C GLY A 18 -6.30 -12.97 2.42
N ARG A 19 -6.60 -11.79 1.86
CA ARG A 19 -5.76 -11.25 0.79
C ARG A 19 -4.32 -11.24 1.30
N PRO A 20 -3.37 -11.90 0.61
CA PRO A 20 -1.97 -11.81 0.99
C PRO A 20 -1.60 -10.33 1.01
N LYS A 21 -0.89 -9.91 2.05
CA LYS A 21 -0.37 -8.54 2.13
C LYS A 21 0.41 -8.28 0.84
N SER A 22 0.12 -7.15 0.19
CA SER A 22 0.92 -6.73 -0.97
C SER A 22 2.39 -6.73 -0.59
N PRO A 23 3.29 -7.21 -1.47
CA PRO A 23 4.71 -7.18 -1.19
C PRO A 23 5.15 -5.74 -0.88
N ASN A 24 5.93 -5.57 0.19
CA ASN A 24 6.55 -4.29 0.50
C ASN A 24 7.73 -4.10 -0.45
N VAL A 25 7.45 -3.62 -1.66
CA VAL A 25 8.44 -3.48 -2.72
C VAL A 25 9.25 -2.20 -2.46
N THR A 26 10.52 -2.36 -2.10
CA THR A 26 11.48 -1.25 -2.06
C THR A 26 12.11 -1.11 -3.45
N VAL A 27 11.94 0.05 -4.07
CA VAL A 27 12.55 0.37 -5.37
C VAL A 27 13.55 1.52 -5.23
N ARG A 28 14.65 1.45 -5.98
CA ARG A 28 15.56 2.58 -6.17
C ARG A 28 15.06 3.41 -7.34
N LEU A 29 14.77 4.67 -7.08
CA LEU A 29 14.38 5.62 -8.12
C LEU A 29 15.61 6.40 -8.57
N SER A 30 15.89 6.38 -9.88
CA SER A 30 16.84 7.33 -10.46
C SER A 30 16.10 8.63 -10.71
N ILE A 31 16.47 9.67 -9.95
CA ILE A 31 15.89 11.00 -10.06
C ILE A 31 17.01 12.02 -10.34
N PRO A 32 16.71 13.10 -11.07
CA PRO A 32 17.67 14.18 -11.28
C PRO A 32 18.14 14.78 -9.95
N ARG A 33 19.38 15.24 -9.91
CA ARG A 33 20.00 15.78 -8.69
C ARG A 33 19.25 17.01 -8.17
N GLU A 34 18.77 17.84 -9.09
CA GLU A 34 18.03 19.07 -8.81
C GLU A 34 16.70 18.74 -8.12
N VAL A 35 16.02 17.69 -8.59
CA VAL A 35 14.77 17.20 -7.99
C VAL A 35 15.04 16.66 -6.59
N TRP A 36 16.11 15.89 -6.40
CA TRP A 36 16.48 15.41 -5.07
C TRP A 36 16.81 16.54 -4.10
N ALA A 37 17.53 17.57 -4.56
CA ALA A 37 17.86 18.74 -3.73
C ALA A 37 16.60 19.49 -3.28
N MET A 38 15.58 19.61 -4.14
CA MET A 38 14.30 20.20 -3.76
C MET A 38 13.58 19.38 -2.68
N VAL A 39 13.56 18.04 -2.81
CA VAL A 39 12.98 17.16 -1.81
C VAL A 39 13.70 17.29 -0.46
N GLN A 40 15.03 17.37 -0.48
CA GLN A 40 15.81 17.58 0.75
C GLN A 40 15.47 18.91 1.43
N ALA A 41 15.37 19.99 0.66
CA ALA A 41 15.01 21.30 1.20
C ALA A 41 13.58 21.33 1.80
N ASP A 42 12.63 20.64 1.17
CA ASP A 42 11.25 20.57 1.67
C ASP A 42 11.13 19.67 2.90
N ALA A 43 11.96 18.62 2.97
CA ALA A 43 12.06 17.74 4.13
C ALA A 43 12.62 18.49 5.36
N GLU A 44 13.68 19.27 5.17
CA GLU A 44 14.24 20.14 6.22
C GLU A 44 13.20 21.14 6.75
N ARG A 45 12.42 21.75 5.85
CA ARG A 45 11.34 22.68 6.22
C ARG A 45 10.23 22.00 7.00
N SER A 46 9.90 20.76 6.65
CA SER A 46 8.80 19.99 7.25
C SER A 46 9.22 19.19 8.49
N GLY A 47 10.52 19.14 8.81
CA GLY A 47 11.06 18.36 9.92
C GLY A 47 11.06 16.85 9.67
N HIS A 48 11.07 16.43 8.42
CA HIS A 48 11.02 15.02 8.01
C HIS A 48 12.36 14.55 7.43
N SER A 49 12.52 13.24 7.26
CA SER A 49 13.60 12.71 6.41
C SER A 49 13.26 12.94 4.93
N ALA A 50 14.29 13.12 4.10
CA ALA A 50 14.14 13.28 2.65
C ALA A 50 13.38 12.10 1.99
N GLU A 51 13.54 10.88 2.50
CA GLU A 51 12.82 9.70 2.03
C GLU A 51 11.32 9.77 2.36
N THR A 52 10.98 10.22 3.57
CA THR A 52 9.58 10.40 3.99
C THR A 52 8.90 11.45 3.14
N GLU A 53 9.61 12.55 2.88
CA GLU A 53 9.10 13.64 2.05
C GLU A 53 8.93 13.20 0.59
N ALA A 54 9.88 12.43 0.04
CA ALA A 54 9.76 11.84 -1.29
C ALA A 54 8.51 10.94 -1.41
N VAL A 55 8.25 10.09 -0.41
CA VAL A 55 7.08 9.21 -0.39
C VAL A 55 5.79 10.04 -0.32
N ARG A 56 5.77 11.11 0.49
CA ARG A 56 4.62 12.02 0.58
C ARG A 56 4.30 12.66 -0.76
N VAL A 57 5.30 13.27 -1.40
CA VAL A 57 5.15 13.93 -2.70
C VAL A 57 4.68 12.96 -3.78
N LEU A 58 5.26 11.75 -3.83
CA LEU A 58 4.82 10.72 -4.76
C LEU A 58 3.38 10.30 -4.48
N THR A 59 3.03 10.06 -3.22
CA THR A 59 1.66 9.68 -2.81
C THR A 59 0.65 10.75 -3.22
N ASP A 60 0.95 12.02 -2.94
CA ASP A 60 0.12 13.16 -3.33
C ASP A 60 -0.05 13.22 -4.86
N HIS A 61 1.00 12.91 -5.62
CA HIS A 61 0.95 12.88 -7.08
C HIS A 61 0.07 11.74 -7.63
N VAL A 62 0.19 10.50 -7.12
CA VAL A 62 -0.64 9.36 -7.58
C VAL A 62 -2.10 9.46 -7.10
N THR A 63 -2.34 10.14 -5.99
CA THR A 63 -3.70 10.34 -5.45
C THR A 63 -4.36 11.63 -5.93
N ALA A 64 -3.61 12.49 -6.64
CA ALA A 64 -4.15 13.70 -7.24
C ALA A 64 -5.27 13.33 -8.24
N PRO A 65 -6.42 14.03 -8.22
CA PRO A 65 -7.47 13.80 -9.19
C PRO A 65 -6.92 14.04 -10.60
N LEU A 66 -7.01 13.01 -11.45
CA LEU A 66 -6.53 13.02 -12.85
C LEU A 66 -7.15 14.16 -13.68
N PHE A 67 -8.28 14.71 -13.23
CA PHE A 67 -8.90 15.92 -13.75
C PHE A 67 -9.27 16.83 -12.58
N ARG A 68 -8.57 17.96 -12.44
CA ARG A 68 -9.07 19.07 -11.64
C ARG A 68 -10.29 19.65 -12.39
N LYS A 69 -11.47 19.56 -11.79
CA LYS A 69 -12.69 20.22 -12.28
C LYS A 69 -12.58 21.73 -12.09
#